data_AF-A0A8J2KCU5-F1
#
_entry.id   AF-A0A8J2KCU5-F1
#
_cell.length_a   1.000
_cell.length_b   1.000
_cell.length_c   1.000
_cell.angle_alpha   90.00
_cell.angle_beta   90.00
_cell.angle_gamma   90.00
#
_symmetry.space_group_name_H-M   'P 1'
#
loop_
_entity.id
_entity.type
_entity.pdbx_description
1 polymer ?
#
loop_
_entity_poly.entity_id
_entity_poly.type
_entity_poly.pdbx_seq_one_letter_code
_entity_poly.pdbx_strand_id
1 'polypeptide(L)'
;MYTASVYGGLVSYLISKPVADLVGNRLCIFSYGSGLQASMYTLKITSSLADLSGLLAGISDVRVKLDSRLEFIPEKFESMMVLREETHHQAPYKPVGSTRDLKPGSYYLQEVDEMHRRQYERFMGATNGFHNY
;
A
#
# COMPACT_ATOMS: atom_id res chain seq x y z
N MET A 1 -2.10 -5.51 7.26
CA MET A 1 -0.91 -5.49 6.36
C MET A 1 0.00 -6.72 6.49
N TYR A 2 -0.34 -7.79 7.23
CA TYR A 2 0.46 -9.04 7.30
C TYR A 2 1.99 -8.81 7.32
N THR A 3 2.75 -9.36 6.37
CA THR A 3 4.21 -9.26 6.29
C THR A 3 4.75 -7.82 6.27
N ALA A 4 4.01 -6.89 5.65
CA ALA A 4 4.39 -5.48 5.59
C ALA A 4 4.10 -4.71 6.89
N SER A 5 3.41 -5.31 7.87
CA SER A 5 2.92 -4.62 9.07
C SER A 5 4.04 -3.98 9.89
N VAL A 6 5.12 -4.72 10.15
CA VAL A 6 6.24 -4.22 10.96
C VAL A 6 6.95 -3.04 10.29
N TYR A 7 7.06 -3.07 8.96
CA TYR A 7 7.64 -1.98 8.17
C TYR A 7 6.69 -0.79 8.05
N GLY A 8 5.37 -1.02 8.05
CA GLY A 8 4.37 0.04 8.22
C GLY A 8 4.57 0.77 9.56
N GLY A 9 4.80 0.03 10.65
CA GLY A 9 5.16 0.61 11.95
C GLY A 9 6.46 1.40 11.94
N LEU A 10 7.48 0.92 11.21
CA LEU A 10 8.73 1.65 10.99
C LEU A 10 8.48 2.99 10.27
N VAL A 11 7.69 2.99 9.20
CA VAL A 11 7.29 4.21 8.50
C VAL A 11 6.58 5.18 9.44
N SER A 12 5.61 4.69 10.23
CA SER A 12 4.90 5.52 11.23
C SER A 12 5.85 6.17 12.23
N TYR A 13 6.83 5.42 12.76
CA TYR A 13 7.84 5.97 13.66
C TYR A 13 8.69 7.05 12.96
N LEU A 14 9.18 6.77 11.76
CA LEU A 14 10.03 7.68 10.99
C LEU A 14 9.35 9.00 10.64
N ILE A 15 8.03 9.01 10.43
CA ILE A 15 7.30 10.25 10.15
C ILE A 15 6.77 10.93 11.42
N SER A 16 6.82 10.28 12.59
CA SER A 16 6.25 10.80 13.85
C SER A 16 7.08 11.87 14.55
N LYS A 17 8.37 12.00 14.19
CA LYS A 17 9.33 12.89 14.87
C LYS A 17 10.12 13.73 13.87
N PRO A 18 10.64 14.90 14.29
CA PRO A 18 11.64 15.63 13.53
C PRO A 18 12.88 14.78 13.22
N VAL A 19 13.52 15.04 12.08
CA VAL A 19 14.73 14.31 11.62
C VAL A 19 15.85 14.34 12.68
N ALA A 20 16.01 15.47 13.36
CA ALA A 20 17.01 15.67 14.42
C ALA A 20 16.84 14.70 15.61
N ASP A 21 15.61 14.25 15.88
CA ASP A 21 15.31 13.34 16.98
C ASP A 21 15.46 11.86 16.57
N LEU A 22 15.73 11.60 15.29
CA LEU A 22 15.83 10.26 14.71
C LEU A 22 17.28 9.85 14.43
N VAL A 23 18.13 10.80 14.03
CA VAL A 23 19.52 10.52 13.64
C VAL A 23 20.30 9.78 14.71
N GLY A 24 21.04 8.75 14.31
CA GLY A 24 21.85 7.93 15.21
C GLY A 24 21.07 6.94 16.10
N ASN A 25 19.74 7.01 16.17
CA ASN A 25 18.95 6.11 17.01
C ASN A 25 19.11 4.64 16.59
N ARG A 26 19.04 3.75 17.57
CA ARG A 26 18.93 2.31 17.34
C ARG A 26 17.50 1.86 17.58
N LEU A 27 16.89 1.25 16.57
CA LEU A 27 15.55 0.72 16.63
C LEU A 27 15.61 -0.79 16.84
N CYS A 28 14.83 -1.31 17.77
CA CYS A 28 14.56 -2.73 17.88
C CYS A 28 13.32 -3.08 17.04
N ILE A 29 13.42 -4.10 16.21
CA ILE A 29 12.33 -4.59 15.37
C ILE A 29 12.05 -6.04 15.73
N PHE A 30 10.80 -6.33 16.07
CA PHE A 30 10.31 -7.68 16.29
C PHE A 30 9.32 -8.05 15.18
N SER A 31 9.64 -9.08 14.40
CA SER A 31 8.80 -9.61 13.33
C SER A 31 8.33 -11.01 13.68
N TYR A 32 7.06 -11.29 13.42
CA TYR A 32 6.39 -12.54 13.76
C TYR A 32 5.50 -13.04 12.61
N GLY A 33 5.52 -14.35 12.40
CA GLY A 33 4.55 -15.07 11.58
C GLY A 33 4.09 -16.36 12.29
N SER A 34 2.77 -16.60 12.28
CA SER A 34 2.16 -17.79 12.90
C SER A 34 2.65 -19.09 12.24
N GLY A 35 2.93 -20.13 13.05
CA GLY A 35 3.49 -21.40 12.59
C GLY A 35 4.49 -22.09 13.54
N LEU A 36 5.60 -21.50 13.99
CA LEU A 36 5.98 -20.09 14.07
C LEU A 36 7.39 -19.80 13.54
N GLN A 37 7.57 -18.59 12.97
CA GLN A 37 8.88 -18.03 12.69
C GLN A 37 8.92 -16.57 13.15
N ALA A 38 9.94 -16.24 13.94
CA ALA A 38 10.10 -14.90 14.48
C ALA A 38 11.58 -14.50 14.48
N SER A 39 11.83 -13.21 14.28
CA SER A 39 13.16 -12.62 14.35
C SER A 39 13.08 -11.28 15.07
N MET A 40 13.97 -11.10 16.05
CA MET A 40 14.27 -9.79 16.64
C MET A 40 15.60 -9.31 16.10
N TYR A 41 15.63 -8.09 15.58
CA TYR A 41 16.85 -7.48 15.05
C TYR A 41 16.86 -5.98 15.34
N THR A 42 18.00 -5.34 15.07
CA THR A 42 18.11 -3.89 15.24
C THR A 42 18.51 -3.20 13.96
N LEU A 43 18.04 -1.97 13.79
CA LEU A 43 18.50 -1.03 12.76
C LEU A 43 19.16 0.16 13.45
N LYS A 44 20.29 0.63 12.92
CA LYS A 44 20.89 1.90 13.34
C LYS A 44 20.57 2.95 12.28
N ILE A 45 19.88 4.00 12.68
CA ILE A 45 19.63 5.16 11.82
C ILE A 45 20.96 5.88 11.61
N THR A 46 21.21 6.30 10.37
CA THR A 46 22.40 7.09 10.02
C THR A 46 22.52 8.34 10.89
N SER A 47 23.76 8.75 11.16
CA SER A 47 24.04 10.03 11.82
C SER A 47 24.06 11.20 10.82
N SER A 48 23.98 10.94 9.52
CA SER A 48 23.87 11.96 8.48
C SER A 48 22.44 12.49 8.40
N LEU A 49 22.26 13.76 8.78
CA LEU A 49 20.98 14.46 8.62
C LEU A 49 20.54 14.53 7.15
N ALA A 50 21.49 14.73 6.24
CA ALA A 50 21.21 14.84 4.80
C ALA A 50 20.64 13.53 4.24
N ASP A 51 21.30 12.40 4.54
CA ASP A 51 20.88 11.08 4.05
C ASP A 51 19.49 10.71 4.60
N LEU A 52 19.27 10.93 5.90
CA LEU A 52 17.98 10.64 6.51
C LEU A 52 16.88 11.55 5.94
N SER A 53 17.15 12.84 5.76
CA SER A 53 16.18 13.78 5.16
C SER A 53 15.81 13.37 3.74
N GLY A 54 16.78 12.93 2.94
CA GLY A 54 16.54 12.44 1.58
C GLY A 54 15.60 11.23 1.56
N LEU A 55 15.79 10.27 2.48
CA LEU A 55 14.88 9.13 2.62
C LEU A 55 13.48 9.57 3.07
N LEU A 56 13.40 10.43 4.08
CA LEU A 56 12.13 10.90 4.63
C LEU A 56 11.31 11.72 3.62
N ALA A 57 11.97 12.44 2.71
CA ALA A 57 11.29 13.14 1.62
C ALA A 57 10.48 12.17 0.75
N GLY A 58 10.98 10.96 0.47
CA GLY A 58 10.29 9.94 -0.32
C GLY A 58 9.04 9.34 0.35
N ILE A 59 8.84 9.57 1.65
CA ILE A 59 7.68 9.10 2.42
C ILE A 59 6.93 10.24 3.10
N SER A 60 7.23 11.48 2.75
CA SER A 60 6.64 12.68 3.36
C SER A 60 5.13 12.79 3.11
N ASP A 61 4.64 12.22 2.01
CA ASP A 61 3.25 12.26 1.59
C ASP A 61 2.36 11.20 2.26
N VAL A 62 2.91 10.36 3.15
CA VAL A 62 2.16 9.27 3.79
C VAL A 62 0.93 9.79 4.55
N ARG A 63 1.05 10.90 5.30
CA ARG A 63 -0.11 11.49 6.00
C ARG A 63 -1.20 11.95 5.03
N VAL A 64 -0.81 12.68 3.99
CA VAL A 64 -1.72 13.13 2.93
C VAL A 64 -2.42 11.95 2.23
N LYS A 65 -1.68 10.85 1.98
CA LYS A 65 -2.25 9.62 1.43
C LYS A 65 -3.27 8.97 2.37
N LEU A 66 -3.03 8.99 3.68
CA LEU A 66 -3.95 8.45 4.68
C LEU A 66 -5.23 9.30 4.80
N ASP A 67 -5.08 10.63 4.78
CA ASP A 67 -6.18 11.59 4.93
C ASP A 67 -7.05 11.66 3.65
N SER A 68 -6.48 11.38 2.48
CA SER A 68 -7.18 11.41 1.19
C SER A 68 -7.82 10.07 0.78
N ARG A 69 -7.98 9.14 1.74
CA ARG A 69 -8.70 7.88 1.52
C ARG A 69 -10.21 8.12 1.46
N LEU A 70 -10.89 7.21 0.77
CA LEU A 70 -12.33 7.16 0.75
C LEU A 70 -12.82 6.27 1.89
N GLU A 71 -13.71 6.82 2.70
CA GLU A 71 -14.45 6.06 3.69
C GLU A 71 -15.68 5.44 3.01
N PHE A 72 -15.96 4.18 3.37
CA PHE A 72 -17.15 3.46 2.91
C PHE A 72 -18.00 3.10 4.12
N ILE A 73 -19.32 3.18 3.94
CA ILE A 73 -20.25 2.66 4.95
C ILE A 73 -20.06 1.14 5.14
N PRO A 74 -20.31 0.59 6.34
CA PRO A 74 -20.07 -0.82 6.64
C PRO A 74 -20.73 -1.79 5.66
N GLU A 75 -21.97 -1.54 5.24
CA GLU A 75 -22.72 -2.41 4.33
C GLU A 75 -22.06 -2.47 2.95
N LYS A 76 -21.50 -1.35 2.49
CA LYS A 76 -20.76 -1.30 1.24
C LYS A 76 -19.46 -2.10 1.37
N PHE A 77 -18.73 -1.94 2.47
CA PHE A 77 -17.53 -2.72 2.75
C PHE A 77 -17.82 -4.22 2.80
N GLU A 78 -18.90 -4.64 3.46
CA GLU A 78 -19.35 -6.03 3.54
C GLU A 78 -19.63 -6.61 2.16
N SER A 79 -20.41 -5.92 1.31
CA SER A 79 -20.67 -6.39 -0.06
C SER A 79 -19.39 -6.56 -0.89
N MET A 80 -18.38 -5.71 -0.67
CA MET A 80 -17.06 -5.85 -1.31
C MET A 80 -16.28 -7.08 -0.80
N MET A 81 -16.44 -7.44 0.49
CA MET A 81 -15.83 -8.65 1.05
C MET A 81 -16.51 -9.92 0.54
N VAL A 82 -17.83 -9.94 0.42
CA VAL A 82 -18.58 -11.05 -0.18
C VAL A 82 -18.15 -11.27 -1.63
N LEU A 83 -18.10 -10.21 -2.44
CA LEU A 83 -17.62 -10.29 -3.82
C LEU A 83 -16.19 -10.87 -3.89
N ARG A 84 -15.31 -10.47 -2.96
CA ARG A 84 -13.94 -10.97 -2.90
C ARG A 84 -13.90 -12.48 -2.62
N GLU A 85 -14.77 -12.98 -1.76
CA GLU A 85 -14.90 -14.41 -1.47
C GLU A 85 -15.40 -15.18 -2.71
N GLU A 86 -16.50 -14.72 -3.31
CA GLU A 86 -17.12 -15.34 -4.49
C GLU A 86 -16.17 -15.43 -5.69
N THR A 87 -15.30 -14.43 -5.84
CA THR A 87 -14.39 -14.29 -6.99
C THR A 87 -13.00 -14.85 -6.75
N HIS A 88 -12.70 -15.37 -5.54
CA HIS A 88 -11.34 -15.73 -5.13
C HIS A 88 -10.64 -16.73 -6.09
N HIS A 89 -11.41 -17.67 -6.65
CA HIS A 89 -10.91 -18.73 -7.52
C HIS A 89 -11.51 -18.69 -8.94
N GLN A 90 -12.22 -17.63 -9.32
CA GLN A 90 -12.90 -17.58 -10.62
C GLN A 90 -11.90 -17.39 -11.78
N ALA A 91 -12.11 -18.18 -12.84
CA ALA A 91 -11.47 -18.07 -14.14
C ALA A 91 -12.42 -18.66 -15.20
N PRO A 92 -12.75 -17.94 -16.30
CA PRO A 92 -12.36 -16.55 -16.59
C PRO A 92 -13.12 -15.55 -15.70
N TYR A 93 -12.52 -14.38 -15.44
CA TYR A 93 -13.12 -13.32 -14.62
C TYR A 93 -12.64 -11.93 -15.03
N LYS A 94 -13.58 -10.97 -15.10
CA LYS A 94 -13.29 -9.54 -15.25
C LYS A 94 -13.77 -8.80 -14.00
N PRO A 95 -12.88 -8.13 -13.24
CA PRO A 95 -13.26 -7.38 -12.05
C PRO A 95 -14.33 -6.33 -12.33
N VAL A 96 -15.38 -6.30 -11.49
CA VAL A 96 -16.52 -5.38 -11.61
C VAL A 96 -16.36 -4.09 -10.79
N GLY A 97 -15.25 -3.96 -10.04
CA GLY A 97 -14.96 -2.79 -9.22
C GLY A 97 -14.64 -1.56 -10.06
N SER A 98 -15.09 -0.39 -9.61
CA SER A 98 -14.77 0.90 -10.26
C SER A 98 -13.28 1.21 -10.16
N THR A 99 -12.69 1.63 -11.28
CA THR A 99 -11.31 2.17 -11.32
C THR A 99 -11.25 3.66 -11.03
N ARG A 100 -12.40 4.35 -10.94
CA ARG A 100 -12.49 5.82 -10.81
C ARG A 100 -11.87 6.34 -9.51
N ASP A 101 -11.91 5.51 -8.47
CA ASP A 101 -11.44 5.86 -7.13
C ASP A 101 -9.95 5.55 -6.92
N LEU A 102 -9.30 4.93 -7.91
CA LEU A 102 -7.87 4.67 -7.87
C LEU A 102 -7.08 5.97 -7.98
N LYS A 103 -5.93 6.04 -7.31
CA LYS A 103 -5.01 7.16 -7.48
C LYS A 103 -4.23 6.98 -8.79
N PRO A 104 -3.94 8.06 -9.55
CA PRO A 104 -3.10 7.96 -10.75
C PRO A 104 -1.79 7.21 -10.47
N GLY A 105 -1.40 6.36 -11.41
CA GLY A 105 -0.25 5.46 -11.32
C GLY A 105 -0.53 4.11 -10.67
N SER A 106 -1.71 3.89 -10.08
CA SER A 106 -2.08 2.60 -9.45
C SER A 106 -2.24 1.50 -10.49
N TYR A 107 -1.63 0.34 -10.24
CA TYR A 107 -1.89 -0.87 -11.01
C TYR A 107 -3.16 -1.55 -10.50
N TYR A 108 -3.97 -2.09 -11.40
CA TYR A 108 -5.17 -2.86 -11.07
C TYR A 108 -5.29 -4.10 -11.96
N LEU A 109 -6.02 -5.10 -11.47
CA LEU A 109 -6.33 -6.31 -12.22
C LEU A 109 -7.40 -6.00 -13.27
N GLN A 110 -7.08 -6.23 -14.54
CA GLN A 110 -8.00 -6.05 -15.66
C GLN A 110 -8.80 -7.32 -15.97
N GLU A 111 -8.11 -8.47 -16.00
CA GLU A 111 -8.75 -9.76 -16.26
C GLU A 111 -7.93 -10.94 -15.73
N VAL A 112 -8.65 -12.04 -15.49
CA VAL A 112 -8.11 -13.39 -15.30
C VAL A 112 -8.69 -14.25 -16.41
N ASP A 113 -7.84 -14.84 -17.24
CA ASP A 113 -8.31 -15.69 -18.33
C ASP A 113 -8.57 -17.15 -17.90
N GLU A 114 -9.02 -17.98 -18.84
CA GLU A 114 -9.34 -19.41 -18.61
C GLU A 114 -8.14 -20.22 -18.09
N MET A 115 -6.91 -19.78 -18.39
CA MET A 115 -5.66 -20.39 -17.93
C MET A 115 -5.16 -19.78 -16.61
N HIS A 116 -5.99 -18.98 -15.94
CA HIS A 116 -5.67 -18.26 -14.71
C HIS A 116 -4.54 -17.22 -14.86
N ARG A 117 -4.21 -16.81 -16.09
CA ARG A 117 -3.21 -15.75 -16.32
C ARG A 117 -3.87 -14.40 -16.00
N ARG A 118 -3.14 -13.54 -15.30
CA ARG A 118 -3.63 -12.24 -14.83
C ARG A 118 -3.07 -11.12 -15.68
N GLN A 119 -3.94 -10.28 -16.21
CA GLN A 119 -3.55 -9.06 -16.92
C GLN A 119 -3.81 -7.85 -16.04
N TYR A 120 -2.88 -6.89 -16.08
CA TYR A 120 -2.90 -5.71 -15.25
C TYR A 120 -2.79 -4.47 -16.12
N GLU A 121 -3.50 -3.42 -15.72
CA GLU A 121 -3.39 -2.09 -16.31
C GLU A 121 -2.98 -1.08 -15.25
N ARG A 122 -2.57 0.10 -15.71
CA ARG A 122 -2.19 1.22 -14.86
C ARG A 122 -3.19 2.34 -15.04
N PHE A 123 -3.82 2.74 -13.95
CA PHE A 123 -4.76 3.86 -13.96
C PHE A 123 -3.98 5.17 -14.13
N MET A 124 -4.21 5.89 -15.22
CA MET A 124 -3.48 7.13 -15.54
C MET A 124 -4.17 8.40 -15.00
N GLY A 125 -5.30 8.28 -14.31
CA GLY A 125 -6.16 9.39 -13.94
C GLY A 125 -7.40 9.47 -14.84
N ALA A 126 -8.42 10.21 -14.40
CA ALA A 126 -9.56 10.52 -15.27
C ALA A 126 -9.05 11.39 -16.42
N THR A 127 -8.96 10.83 -17.63
CA THR A 127 -8.77 11.62 -18.84
C THR A 127 -10.01 12.50 -18.99
N ASN A 128 -9.87 13.81 -18.75
CA ASN A 128 -10.84 14.77 -19.27
C ASN A 128 -10.88 14.56 -20.79
N GLY A 129 -12.01 14.07 -21.30
CA GLY A 129 -12.12 13.55 -22.65
C GLY A 129 -11.61 14.53 -23.70
N PHE A 130 -10.54 14.15 -24.38
CA PHE A 130 -10.24 14.54 -25.75
C PHE A 130 -9.46 13.39 -26.39
N HIS A 131 -10.19 12.47 -27.02
CA HIS A 131 -9.71 11.85 -28.25
C HIS A 131 -10.92 11.65 -29.17
N ASN A 132 -11.18 12.68 -29.97
CA ASN A 132 -11.53 12.46 -31.37
C ASN A 132 -10.33 11.73 -31.98
N TYR A 133 -10.54 10.54 -32.53
CA TYR A 133 -10.25 10.14 -33.92
C TYR A 133 -10.98 8.84 -34.20
#